data_AF-A0A7C1HUT4-F1
#
_entry.id   AF-A0A7C1HUT4-F1
#
_cell.length_a   1.000
_cell.length_b   1.000
_cell.length_c   1.000
_cell.angle_alpha   90.00
_cell.angle_beta   90.00
_cell.angle_gamma   90.00
#
_symmetry.space_group_name_H-M   'P 1'
#
loop_
_entity.id
_entity.type
_entity.pdbx_description
1 polymer ?
#
loop_
_entity_poly.entity_id
_entity_poly.type
_entity_poly.pdbx_seq_one_letter_code
_entity_poly.pdbx_strand_id
1 'polypeptide(L)'
;MPGRDHCSLLLRDVPPWCAWYRYGMRPRYIGMQWRYHFGVCRSWSVMARADRAVENFRQGCNCSQAVLTAFAADYGMDETTAALVARGFGGGMGRTGGVCGAVSGAVMVIGLSTRAIEDAGEGKQRAYALVREFFRLFGERRPSIECRALLGYAIGDPEMYVLIKEQDLFETVCAGVIRDAAEVLEAIL
;
A
#
# COMPACT_ATOMS: atom_id res chain seq x y z
N MET A 1 56.00 5.60 -2.84
CA MET A 1 55.52 6.86 -2.22
C MET A 1 54.55 7.52 -3.18
N PRO A 2 53.63 8.37 -2.70
CA PRO A 2 52.46 8.17 -1.84
C PRO A 2 51.18 8.40 -2.73
N GLY A 3 49.93 8.35 -2.28
CA GLY A 3 49.41 8.61 -0.95
C GLY A 3 47.98 8.12 -0.78
N ARG A 4 47.68 7.83 0.48
CA ARG A 4 46.33 7.75 1.02
C ARG A 4 45.74 9.16 0.94
N ASP A 5 44.46 9.25 0.65
CA ASP A 5 43.62 10.24 1.32
C ASP A 5 42.36 9.55 1.81
N HIS A 6 42.25 9.55 3.13
CA HIS A 6 41.05 9.24 3.87
C HIS A 6 40.02 10.34 3.62
N CYS A 7 38.78 9.98 3.33
CA CYS A 7 37.65 10.79 3.77
C CYS A 7 36.46 9.88 4.07
N SER A 8 36.48 9.35 5.29
CA SER A 8 35.27 9.15 6.08
C SER A 8 34.33 10.33 5.94
N LEU A 9 33.02 10.09 5.78
CA LEU A 9 31.92 10.76 6.51
C LEU A 9 30.57 10.44 5.86
N LEU A 10 29.68 9.84 6.67
CA LEU A 10 28.22 10.06 6.73
C LEU A 10 27.40 9.54 5.52
N LEU A 11 26.60 8.46 5.61
CA LEU A 11 25.40 8.33 6.45
C LEU A 11 24.65 9.65 6.68
N ARG A 12 24.34 10.37 5.60
CA ARG A 12 23.18 11.28 5.52
C ARG A 12 22.64 11.23 4.09
N ASP A 13 21.31 11.21 3.97
CA ASP A 13 20.50 11.52 2.78
C ASP A 13 19.49 10.42 2.36
N VAL A 14 18.51 10.21 3.23
CA VAL A 14 17.11 9.98 2.82
C VAL A 14 16.31 10.99 3.66
N PRO A 15 15.53 11.96 3.12
CA PRO A 15 14.59 11.88 1.98
C PRO A 15 14.53 13.12 1.02
N PRO A 16 14.02 12.98 -0.23
CA PRO A 16 12.78 13.64 -0.66
C PRO A 16 11.53 13.32 0.13
N TRP A 17 11.07 12.10 -0.19
CA TRP A 17 9.85 11.36 0.12
C TRP A 17 9.70 10.26 -0.96
N CYS A 18 10.77 9.45 -1.13
CA CYS A 18 10.92 8.26 -2.00
C CYS A 18 11.27 8.50 -3.49
N ALA A 19 12.50 8.94 -3.73
CA ALA A 19 13.14 9.22 -5.01
C ALA A 19 12.96 8.13 -6.11
N TRP A 20 12.13 8.47 -7.12
CA TRP A 20 12.13 8.07 -8.55
C TRP A 20 11.69 6.63 -8.89
N TYR A 21 10.52 6.40 -9.50
CA TYR A 21 10.16 6.83 -10.88
C TYR A 21 11.31 6.65 -11.88
N ARG A 22 11.67 5.40 -12.16
CA ARG A 22 12.54 4.99 -13.27
C ARG A 22 11.87 3.74 -13.85
N TYR A 23 10.79 3.87 -14.63
CA TYR A 23 10.80 3.92 -16.10
C TYR A 23 9.50 4.55 -16.65
N GLY A 24 9.33 5.85 -16.49
CA GLY A 24 8.38 6.63 -17.30
C GLY A 24 8.93 6.85 -18.71
N MET A 25 8.89 5.84 -19.56
CA MET A 25 9.20 5.96 -21.00
C MET A 25 7.87 5.88 -21.78
N ARG A 26 7.41 7.02 -22.29
CA ARG A 26 6.39 7.07 -23.35
C ARG A 26 7.05 6.63 -24.67
N PRO A 27 6.59 5.57 -25.36
CA PRO A 27 7.02 5.33 -26.72
C PRO A 27 6.37 6.36 -27.66
N ARG A 28 7.20 7.05 -28.45
CA ARG A 28 6.78 7.80 -29.63
C ARG A 28 5.98 6.87 -30.54
N TYR A 29 4.75 7.25 -30.85
CA TYR A 29 3.97 6.68 -31.94
C TYR A 29 4.73 6.90 -33.26
N ILE A 30 5.27 5.82 -33.82
CA ILE A 30 5.54 5.71 -35.26
C ILE A 30 4.74 4.50 -35.70
N GLY A 31 3.72 4.76 -36.52
CA GLY A 31 2.77 3.76 -36.96
C GLY A 31 3.44 2.66 -37.80
N MET A 32 3.00 1.43 -37.58
CA MET A 32 2.89 0.43 -38.64
C MET A 32 1.95 -0.69 -38.19
N GLN A 33 1.10 -1.07 -39.13
CA GLN A 33 0.03 -2.03 -39.05
C GLN A 33 0.47 -3.36 -38.42
N TRP A 34 -0.26 -3.86 -37.43
CA TRP A 34 -0.23 -5.28 -37.09
C TRP A 34 -1.56 -5.91 -37.49
N ARG A 35 -1.48 -6.71 -38.56
CA ARG A 35 -2.49 -7.68 -38.96
C ARG A 35 -2.68 -8.67 -37.81
N TYR A 36 -3.95 -8.91 -37.48
CA TYR A 36 -4.38 -9.95 -36.55
C TYR A 36 -3.84 -11.31 -36.98
N HIS A 37 -3.12 -11.97 -36.09
CA HIS A 37 -2.95 -13.41 -36.09
C HIS A 37 -3.32 -13.94 -34.70
N PHE A 38 -4.35 -14.78 -34.68
CA PHE A 38 -4.77 -15.58 -33.54
C PHE A 38 -3.61 -16.47 -33.06
N GLY A 39 -3.26 -16.43 -31.78
CA GLY A 39 -2.32 -17.39 -31.18
C GLY A 39 -1.56 -16.88 -29.94
N VAL A 40 -2.18 -17.05 -28.76
CA VAL A 40 -1.59 -17.27 -27.43
C VAL A 40 -0.35 -16.43 -27.00
N CYS A 41 -0.55 -15.52 -26.02
CA CYS A 41 0.27 -15.46 -24.79
C CYS A 41 -0.37 -14.49 -23.77
N ARG A 42 -1.31 -14.96 -22.93
CA ARG A 42 -1.69 -14.23 -21.70
C ARG A 42 -0.62 -14.50 -20.64
N SER A 43 0.51 -13.83 -20.72
CA SER A 43 1.44 -13.72 -19.58
C SER A 43 2.27 -12.45 -19.68
N TRP A 44 1.58 -11.30 -19.75
CA TRP A 44 2.17 -10.07 -19.24
C TRP A 44 1.93 -10.10 -17.74
N SER A 45 2.99 -10.27 -16.95
CA SER A 45 2.91 -10.36 -15.49
C SER A 45 2.47 -9.02 -14.91
N VAL A 46 1.15 -8.80 -14.85
CA VAL A 46 0.58 -7.80 -13.97
C VAL A 46 0.83 -8.33 -12.55
N MET A 47 1.77 -7.71 -11.84
CA MET A 47 2.00 -8.00 -10.42
C MET A 47 0.66 -7.83 -9.68
N ALA A 48 0.30 -8.83 -8.87
CA ALA A 48 -0.88 -8.74 -8.02
C ALA A 48 -0.81 -7.50 -7.13
N ARG A 49 -1.94 -6.86 -6.87
CA ARG A 49 -1.99 -5.64 -6.03
C ARG A 49 -1.53 -5.96 -4.62
N ALA A 50 -1.78 -7.17 -4.13
CA ALA A 50 -1.24 -7.66 -2.87
C ALA A 50 0.31 -7.65 -2.83
N ASP A 51 0.97 -8.17 -3.87
CA ASP A 51 2.43 -8.16 -3.92
C ASP A 51 2.98 -6.74 -4.02
N ARG A 52 2.34 -5.89 -4.82
CA ARG A 52 2.68 -4.47 -4.92
C ARG A 52 2.54 -3.74 -3.59
N ALA A 53 1.46 -3.99 -2.85
CA ALA A 53 1.23 -3.35 -1.55
C ALA A 53 2.32 -3.76 -0.55
N VAL A 54 2.68 -5.05 -0.49
CA VAL A 54 3.78 -5.53 0.36
C VAL A 54 5.12 -4.93 -0.05
N GLU A 55 5.40 -4.84 -1.35
CA GLU A 55 6.63 -4.22 -1.84
C GLU A 55 6.71 -2.73 -1.49
N ASN A 56 5.61 -1.98 -1.69
CA ASN A 56 5.52 -0.57 -1.30
C ASN A 56 5.83 -0.38 0.20
N PHE A 57 5.33 -1.28 1.05
CA PHE A 57 5.61 -1.27 2.48
C PHE A 57 7.11 -1.49 2.78
N ARG A 58 7.72 -2.49 2.15
CA ARG A 58 9.15 -2.77 2.28
C ARG A 58 10.04 -1.64 1.75
N GLN A 59 9.53 -0.85 0.80
CA GLN A 59 10.17 0.35 0.27
C GLN A 59 9.96 1.61 1.15
N GLY A 60 9.37 1.47 2.33
CA GLY A 60 9.27 2.53 3.34
C GLY A 60 7.92 3.24 3.40
N CYS A 61 6.91 2.79 2.65
CA CYS A 61 5.53 3.22 2.91
C CYS A 61 5.07 2.64 4.25
N ASN A 62 4.24 3.37 4.98
CA ASN A 62 3.47 2.75 6.07
C ASN A 62 2.33 1.89 5.52
N CYS A 63 1.62 1.16 6.39
CA CYS A 63 0.58 0.21 5.98
C CYS A 63 -0.55 0.82 5.14
N SER A 64 -1.02 2.03 5.47
CA SER A 64 -2.10 2.72 4.74
C SER A 64 -1.62 3.24 3.39
N GLN A 65 -0.42 3.83 3.36
CA GLN A 65 0.22 4.27 2.13
C GLN A 65 0.41 3.09 1.19
N ALA A 66 0.97 1.98 1.69
CA ALA A 66 1.25 0.78 0.94
C ALA A 66 0.02 0.21 0.22
N VAL A 67 -1.10 0.07 0.95
CA VAL A 67 -2.36 -0.41 0.37
C VAL A 67 -2.92 0.62 -0.61
N LEU A 68 -3.06 1.90 -0.22
CA LEU A 68 -3.71 2.87 -1.10
C LEU A 68 -2.95 3.07 -2.41
N THR A 69 -1.61 3.21 -2.37
CA THR A 69 -0.81 3.44 -3.58
C THR A 69 -0.79 2.23 -4.52
N ALA A 70 -1.01 1.01 -4.00
CA ALA A 70 -1.09 -0.18 -4.85
C ALA A 70 -2.29 -0.12 -5.82
N PHE A 71 -3.42 0.44 -5.37
CA PHE A 71 -4.70 0.49 -6.11
C PHE A 71 -5.05 1.88 -6.69
N ALA A 72 -4.44 2.96 -6.19
CA ALA A 72 -4.84 4.35 -6.48
C ALA A 72 -4.98 4.64 -7.99
N ALA A 73 -4.02 4.17 -8.80
CA ALA A 73 -3.99 4.41 -10.23
C ALA A 73 -5.19 3.80 -10.98
N ASP A 74 -5.71 2.66 -10.51
CA ASP A 74 -6.87 1.98 -11.12
C ASP A 74 -8.14 2.84 -11.01
N TYR A 75 -8.20 3.67 -9.98
CA TYR A 75 -9.32 4.55 -9.67
C TYR A 75 -8.98 6.03 -9.89
N GLY A 76 -7.97 6.31 -10.73
CA GLY A 76 -7.68 7.66 -11.20
C GLY A 76 -7.08 8.61 -10.16
N MET A 77 -6.53 8.09 -9.06
CA MET A 77 -5.72 8.86 -8.12
C MET A 77 -4.24 8.61 -8.40
N ASP A 78 -3.43 9.67 -8.47
CA ASP A 78 -1.99 9.51 -8.62
C ASP A 78 -1.36 9.00 -7.32
N GLU A 79 -0.29 8.22 -7.46
CA GLU A 79 0.37 7.55 -6.32
C GLU A 79 1.00 8.53 -5.33
N THR A 80 1.42 9.72 -5.79
CA THR A 80 2.01 10.72 -4.90
C THR A 80 0.95 11.28 -3.98
N THR A 81 -0.18 11.73 -4.53
CA THR A 81 -1.33 12.19 -3.74
C THR A 81 -1.84 11.09 -2.81
N ALA A 82 -1.97 9.86 -3.29
CA ALA A 82 -2.34 8.70 -2.48
C ALA A 82 -1.40 8.51 -1.27
N ALA A 83 -0.08 8.55 -1.50
CA ALA A 83 0.90 8.41 -0.42
C ALA A 83 0.83 9.57 0.58
N LEU A 84 0.49 10.79 0.15
CA LEU A 84 0.37 11.95 1.03
C LEU A 84 -0.87 11.89 1.91
N VAL A 85 -2.03 11.62 1.33
CA VAL A 85 -3.28 11.55 2.08
C VAL A 85 -3.27 10.41 3.09
N ALA A 86 -2.65 9.27 2.75
CA ALA A 86 -2.58 8.10 3.63
C ALA A 86 -1.47 8.17 4.70
N ARG A 87 -0.57 9.17 4.65
CA ARG A 87 0.63 9.25 5.52
C ARG A 87 0.30 9.25 7.02
N GLY A 88 -0.75 9.96 7.42
CA GLY A 88 -1.13 10.09 8.82
C GLY A 88 -1.68 8.81 9.46
N PHE A 89 -2.02 7.80 8.66
CA PHE A 89 -2.78 6.63 9.12
C PHE A 89 -1.87 5.46 9.60
N GLY A 90 -0.55 5.58 9.45
CA GLY A 90 0.43 4.57 9.88
C GLY A 90 0.45 4.35 11.40
N GLY A 91 0.73 3.11 11.83
CA GLY A 91 0.73 2.73 13.25
C GLY A 91 -0.65 2.85 13.92
N GLY A 92 -1.70 2.82 13.10
CA GLY A 92 -3.06 3.12 13.51
C GLY A 92 -3.20 4.58 13.94
N MET A 93 -3.06 5.45 12.95
CA MET A 93 -3.30 6.91 12.97
C MET A 93 -2.27 7.74 13.72
N GLY A 94 -1.01 7.49 13.44
CA GLY A 94 0.10 8.24 14.05
C GLY A 94 0.61 7.54 15.29
N ARG A 95 0.66 6.21 15.25
CA ARG A 95 1.17 5.35 16.33
C ARG A 95 0.33 5.38 17.61
N THR A 96 -0.92 5.77 17.54
CA THR A 96 -1.82 5.70 18.71
C THR A 96 -2.29 4.27 19.00
N GLY A 97 -2.08 3.33 18.05
CA GLY A 97 -2.48 1.93 18.19
C GLY A 97 -3.97 1.69 17.90
N GLY A 98 -4.67 2.64 17.27
CA GLY A 98 -6.07 2.52 16.87
C GLY A 98 -6.28 1.62 15.65
N VAL A 99 -7.26 1.94 14.80
CA VAL A 99 -7.58 1.16 13.59
C VAL A 99 -6.35 1.02 12.68
N CYS A 100 -6.07 -0.19 12.22
CA CYS A 100 -4.92 -0.55 11.40
C CYS A 100 -4.82 0.32 10.13
N GLY A 101 -3.57 0.71 9.79
CA GLY A 101 -3.29 1.48 8.58
C GLY A 101 -3.71 0.74 7.31
N ALA A 102 -3.45 -0.55 7.19
CA ALA A 102 -3.83 -1.34 6.01
C ALA A 102 -5.35 -1.35 5.80
N VAL A 103 -6.11 -1.55 6.88
CA VAL A 103 -7.59 -1.48 6.89
C VAL A 103 -8.06 -0.08 6.47
N SER A 104 -7.43 0.97 6.99
CA SER A 104 -7.78 2.36 6.63
C SER A 104 -7.51 2.65 5.16
N GLY A 105 -6.37 2.18 4.64
CA GLY A 105 -6.03 2.27 3.22
C GLY A 105 -7.03 1.53 2.34
N ALA A 106 -7.48 0.34 2.77
CA ALA A 106 -8.49 -0.43 2.05
C ALA A 106 -9.84 0.31 1.97
N VAL A 107 -10.29 0.92 3.08
CA VAL A 107 -11.51 1.73 3.09
C VAL A 107 -11.38 2.94 2.15
N MET A 108 -10.19 3.57 2.06
CA MET A 108 -9.94 4.64 1.08
C MET A 108 -10.04 4.12 -0.36
N VAL A 109 -9.45 2.97 -0.67
CA VAL A 109 -9.55 2.33 -2.00
C VAL A 109 -11.01 2.06 -2.37
N ILE A 110 -11.80 1.52 -1.45
CA ILE A 110 -13.23 1.26 -1.69
C ILE A 110 -13.96 2.57 -2.01
N GLY A 111 -13.68 3.66 -1.28
CA GLY A 111 -14.25 4.97 -1.60
C GLY A 111 -13.88 5.47 -2.99
N LEU A 112 -12.64 5.24 -3.45
CA LEU A 112 -12.22 5.58 -4.81
C LEU A 112 -12.90 4.70 -5.87
N SER A 113 -13.15 3.43 -5.56
CA SER A 113 -13.75 2.48 -6.51
C SER A 113 -15.15 2.89 -6.98
N THR A 114 -15.87 3.67 -6.17
CA THR A 114 -17.24 4.12 -6.49
C THR A 114 -17.29 5.45 -7.24
N ARG A 115 -16.16 6.02 -7.65
CA ARG A 115 -16.08 7.36 -8.28
C ARG A 115 -16.91 7.53 -9.56
N ALA A 116 -17.19 6.43 -10.26
CA ALA A 116 -17.91 6.45 -11.54
C ALA A 116 -19.44 6.50 -11.36
N ILE A 117 -19.94 6.35 -10.13
CA ILE A 117 -21.38 6.43 -9.83
C ILE A 117 -21.74 7.91 -9.71
N GLU A 118 -22.56 8.40 -10.65
CA GLU A 118 -22.93 9.82 -10.75
C GLU A 118 -23.78 10.28 -9.56
N ASP A 119 -24.70 9.43 -9.10
CA ASP A 119 -25.48 9.70 -7.89
C ASP A 119 -24.62 9.51 -6.64
N ALA A 120 -24.33 10.62 -5.94
CA ALA A 120 -23.49 10.60 -4.75
C ALA A 120 -24.08 9.74 -3.61
N GLY A 121 -25.41 9.64 -3.52
CA GLY A 121 -26.10 8.81 -2.53
C GLY A 121 -25.89 7.32 -2.80
N GLU A 122 -26.09 6.91 -4.04
CA GLU A 122 -25.86 5.54 -4.51
C GLU A 122 -24.38 5.15 -4.37
N GLY A 123 -23.46 6.02 -4.80
CA GLY A 123 -22.02 5.78 -4.67
C GLY A 123 -21.60 5.56 -3.21
N LYS A 124 -22.13 6.39 -2.30
CA LYS A 124 -21.92 6.23 -0.86
C LYS A 124 -22.47 4.91 -0.32
N GLN A 125 -23.69 4.53 -0.70
CA GLN A 125 -24.28 3.25 -0.26
C GLN A 125 -23.52 2.04 -0.81
N ARG A 126 -23.04 2.12 -2.06
CA ARG A 126 -22.18 1.09 -2.65
C ARG A 126 -20.87 0.97 -1.88
N ALA A 127 -20.22 2.08 -1.56
CA ALA A 127 -18.99 2.06 -0.76
C ALA A 127 -19.24 1.43 0.62
N TYR A 128 -20.36 1.76 1.28
CA TYR A 128 -20.72 1.15 2.57
C TYR A 128 -20.97 -0.36 2.46
N ALA A 129 -21.61 -0.83 1.40
CA ALA A 129 -21.80 -2.26 1.17
C ALA A 129 -20.45 -2.98 0.99
N LEU A 130 -19.55 -2.40 0.19
CA LEU A 130 -18.20 -2.95 -0.04
C LEU A 130 -17.35 -2.92 1.24
N VAL A 131 -17.41 -1.86 2.04
CA VAL A 131 -16.70 -1.79 3.33
C VAL A 131 -17.21 -2.86 4.30
N ARG A 132 -18.53 -3.10 4.37
CA ARG A 132 -19.07 -4.19 5.20
C ARG A 132 -18.58 -5.56 4.75
N GLU A 133 -18.54 -5.80 3.43
CA GLU A 133 -18.04 -7.06 2.88
C GLU A 133 -16.53 -7.22 3.10
N PHE A 134 -15.76 -6.14 2.94
CA PHE A 134 -14.34 -6.10 3.28
C PHE A 134 -14.12 -6.52 4.74
N PHE A 135 -14.85 -5.92 5.69
CA PHE A 135 -14.70 -6.28 7.11
C PHE A 135 -15.11 -7.71 7.41
N ARG A 136 -16.14 -8.24 6.73
CA ARG A 136 -16.55 -9.63 6.86
C ARG A 136 -15.42 -10.58 6.46
N LEU A 137 -14.89 -10.42 5.25
CA LEU A 137 -13.80 -11.27 4.71
C LEU A 137 -12.47 -11.06 5.43
N PHE A 138 -12.15 -9.83 5.81
CA PHE A 138 -10.94 -9.53 6.58
C PHE A 138 -11.00 -10.16 7.99
N GLY A 139 -12.19 -10.15 8.62
CA GLY A 139 -12.43 -10.78 9.91
C GLY A 139 -12.29 -12.31 9.90
N GLU A 140 -12.44 -12.96 8.74
CA GLU A 140 -12.15 -14.40 8.59
C GLU A 140 -10.64 -14.69 8.64
N ARG A 141 -9.80 -13.70 8.32
CA ARG A 141 -8.34 -13.84 8.25
C ARG A 141 -7.61 -13.28 9.46
N ARG A 142 -8.18 -12.25 10.10
CA ARG A 142 -7.55 -11.51 11.21
C ARG A 142 -8.53 -11.32 12.37
N PRO A 143 -8.09 -11.53 13.62
CA PRO A 143 -8.96 -11.47 14.79
C PRO A 143 -9.35 -10.04 15.21
N SER A 144 -8.69 -9.01 14.67
CA SER A 144 -8.93 -7.62 15.03
C SER A 144 -8.56 -6.69 13.87
N ILE A 145 -9.11 -5.48 13.91
CA ILE A 145 -8.75 -4.38 13.03
C ILE A 145 -7.87 -3.35 13.73
N GLU A 146 -7.59 -3.50 15.02
CA GLU A 146 -6.78 -2.56 15.79
C GLU A 146 -5.29 -2.90 15.68
N CYS A 147 -4.46 -1.90 15.39
CA CYS A 147 -3.03 -2.03 15.23
C CYS A 147 -2.36 -2.62 16.48
N ARG A 148 -2.78 -2.18 17.68
CA ARG A 148 -2.24 -2.70 18.96
C ARG A 148 -2.55 -4.18 19.16
N ALA A 149 -3.76 -4.61 18.79
CA ALA A 149 -4.20 -5.98 18.97
C ALA A 149 -3.55 -6.92 17.95
N LEU A 150 -3.40 -6.44 16.71
CA LEU A 150 -2.69 -7.17 15.65
C LEU A 150 -1.21 -7.37 15.97
N LEU A 151 -0.54 -6.34 16.50
CA LEU A 151 0.87 -6.43 16.90
C LEU A 151 1.09 -7.11 18.25
N GLY A 152 0.08 -7.16 19.13
CA GLY A 152 0.25 -7.56 20.53
C GLY A 152 0.96 -6.52 21.41
N TYR A 153 1.28 -5.35 20.86
CA TYR A 153 2.06 -4.30 21.51
C TYR A 153 1.48 -2.91 21.28
N ALA A 154 1.63 -2.03 22.28
CA ALA A 154 1.27 -0.62 22.17
C ALA A 154 2.35 0.13 21.36
N ILE A 155 2.17 0.27 20.05
CA ILE A 155 3.15 0.88 19.14
C ILE A 155 3.54 2.34 19.48
N GLY A 156 2.71 3.06 20.24
CA GLY A 156 3.01 4.42 20.69
C GLY A 156 3.93 4.50 21.90
N ASP A 157 4.12 3.38 22.61
CA ASP A 157 5.02 3.27 23.74
C ASP A 157 6.47 3.07 23.24
N PRO A 158 7.43 3.90 23.66
CA PRO A 158 8.83 3.79 23.21
C PRO A 158 9.50 2.44 23.51
N GLU A 159 9.24 1.84 24.68
CA GLU A 159 9.83 0.56 25.08
C GLU A 159 9.24 -0.58 24.24
N MET A 160 7.92 -0.58 24.08
CA MET A 160 7.24 -1.57 23.24
C MET A 160 7.62 -1.42 21.76
N TYR A 161 7.88 -0.20 21.29
CA TYR A 161 8.35 0.05 19.93
C TYR A 161 9.72 -0.56 19.66
N VAL A 162 10.61 -0.62 20.66
CA VAL A 162 11.89 -1.34 20.57
C VAL A 162 11.61 -2.84 20.41
N LEU A 163 10.74 -3.42 21.23
CA LEU A 163 10.38 -4.84 21.15
C LEU A 163 9.76 -5.21 19.80
N ILE A 164 8.85 -4.38 19.27
CA ILE A 164 8.25 -4.56 17.94
C ILE A 164 9.33 -4.69 16.85
N LYS A 165 10.40 -3.90 16.95
CA LYS A 165 11.52 -3.94 16.01
C LYS A 165 12.43 -5.14 16.23
N GLU A 166 12.79 -5.43 17.49
CA GLU A 166 13.65 -6.56 17.82
C GLU A 166 13.04 -7.91 17.42
N GLN A 167 11.70 -8.01 17.49
CA GLN A 167 10.95 -9.20 17.07
C GLN A 167 10.53 -9.18 15.60
N ASP A 168 10.92 -8.16 14.83
CA ASP A 168 10.60 -8.00 13.41
C ASP A 168 9.09 -8.09 13.09
N LEU A 169 8.25 -7.52 13.95
CA LEU A 169 6.79 -7.61 13.81
C LEU A 169 6.28 -6.78 12.63
N PHE A 170 7.05 -5.80 12.16
CA PHE A 170 6.68 -5.07 10.93
C PHE A 170 6.71 -6.00 9.71
N GLU A 171 7.71 -6.86 9.57
CA GLU A 171 7.76 -7.82 8.46
C GLU A 171 6.83 -9.01 8.74
N THR A 172 6.91 -9.61 9.92
CA THR A 172 6.18 -10.87 10.21
C THR A 172 4.68 -10.68 10.43
N VAL A 173 4.24 -9.51 10.91
CA VAL A 173 2.82 -9.21 11.15
C VAL A 173 2.29 -8.18 10.14
N CYS A 174 2.86 -6.98 10.07
CA CYS A 174 2.28 -5.91 9.25
C CYS A 174 2.28 -6.25 7.76
N ALA A 175 3.35 -6.86 7.21
CA ALA A 175 3.36 -7.27 5.81
C ALA A 175 2.26 -8.30 5.49
N GLY A 176 2.02 -9.25 6.41
CA GLY A 176 0.92 -10.21 6.29
C GLY A 176 -0.46 -9.54 6.34
N VAL A 177 -0.66 -8.59 7.25
CA VAL A 177 -1.92 -7.82 7.35
C VAL A 177 -2.17 -6.98 6.10
N ILE A 178 -1.13 -6.38 5.52
CA ILE A 178 -1.19 -5.62 4.27
C ILE A 178 -1.58 -6.53 3.11
N ARG A 179 -0.95 -7.69 3.00
CA ARG A 179 -1.29 -8.72 2.00
C ARG A 179 -2.75 -9.13 2.10
N ASP A 180 -3.21 -9.50 3.30
CA ASP A 180 -4.60 -9.91 3.52
C ASP A 180 -5.59 -8.81 3.13
N ALA A 181 -5.33 -7.57 3.54
CA ALA A 181 -6.19 -6.44 3.16
C ALA A 181 -6.25 -6.25 1.65
N ALA A 182 -5.10 -6.33 0.96
CA ALA A 182 -5.04 -6.17 -0.49
C ALA A 182 -5.69 -7.33 -1.25
N GLU A 183 -5.51 -8.57 -0.82
CA GLU A 183 -6.17 -9.74 -1.43
C GLU A 183 -7.69 -9.69 -1.24
N VAL A 184 -8.17 -9.23 -0.08
CA VAL A 184 -9.62 -9.02 0.13
C VAL A 184 -10.14 -7.92 -0.79
N LEU A 185 -9.39 -6.83 -1.00
CA LEU A 185 -9.78 -5.80 -1.97
C LEU A 185 -9.87 -6.35 -3.39
N GLU A 186 -8.88 -7.13 -3.84
CA GLU A 186 -8.89 -7.77 -5.16
C GLU A 186 -10.07 -8.74 -5.35
N ALA A 187 -10.57 -9.33 -4.27
CA ALA A 187 -11.71 -10.24 -4.33
C ALA A 187 -13.08 -9.53 -4.45
N ILE A 188 -13.19 -8.27 -3.98
CA ILE A 188 -14.48 -7.56 -3.87
C ILE A 188 -14.65 -6.40 -4.85
N LEU A 189 -13.58 -5.96 -5.51
CA LEU A 189 -13.55 -4.85 -6.47
C LEU A 189 -13.39 -5.34 -7.90
#